data_AF-A0A8F5GZG6-F1
#
_entry.id   AF-A0A8F5GZG6-F1
#
_cell.length_a   1.000
_cell.length_b   1.000
_cell.length_c   1.000
_cell.angle_alpha   90.00
_cell.angle_beta   90.00
_cell.angle_gamma   90.00
#
_symmetry.space_group_name_H-M   'P 1'
#
loop_
_entity.id
_entity.type
_entity.pdbx_description
1 polymer ?
#
loop_
_entity_poly.entity_id
_entity_poly.type
_entity_poly.pdbx_seq_one_letter_code
_entity_poly.pdbx_strand_id
1 'polypeptide(L)'
;MMTKSYICKDVNRYVSSQNLLDTATRIAISAIKPKPNRQKYEPVVNSSTINSLLSFLQSRRDMNELLLYIMRQAGREEIDEETGKLLLASLKDKEMKEAVNLLGYVKWVYDALTGLGVNYNNVRNVKTFKELVSILSKV
;
A
#
# COMPACT_ATOMS: atom_id res chain seq x y z
N MET A 1 0.25 16.72 -39.52
CA MET A 1 0.52 15.35 -39.02
C MET A 1 1.08 15.47 -37.59
N MET A 2 0.22 15.62 -36.57
CA MET A 2 0.62 15.74 -35.15
C MET A 2 -0.54 15.30 -34.26
N THR A 3 -0.70 13.99 -34.01
CA THR A 3 -1.74 13.49 -33.09
C THR A 3 -1.38 12.19 -32.37
N LYS A 4 -0.27 11.52 -32.71
CA LYS A 4 0.08 10.21 -32.10
C LYS A 4 0.87 10.29 -30.79
N SER A 5 1.46 11.44 -30.43
CA SER A 5 2.35 11.54 -29.26
C SER A 5 1.61 11.70 -27.91
N TYR A 6 0.46 12.39 -27.89
CA TYR A 6 -0.28 12.66 -26.65
C TYR A 6 -1.01 11.42 -26.11
N ILE A 7 -1.66 10.66 -26.99
CA ILE A 7 -2.47 9.48 -26.63
C ILE A 7 -1.61 8.41 -25.91
N CYS A 8 -0.36 8.21 -26.35
CA CYS A 8 0.50 7.17 -25.78
C CYS A 8 0.97 7.52 -24.35
N LYS A 9 1.21 8.81 -24.04
CA LYS A 9 1.65 9.24 -22.70
C LYS A 9 0.53 9.12 -21.66
N ASP A 10 -0.70 9.43 -22.03
CA ASP A 10 -1.84 9.38 -21.11
C ASP A 10 -2.29 7.95 -20.82
N VAL A 11 -2.27 7.06 -21.82
CA VAL A 11 -2.50 5.61 -21.60
C VAL A 11 -1.42 5.02 -20.68
N ASN A 12 -0.15 5.38 -20.89
CA ASN A 12 0.95 4.87 -20.07
C ASN A 12 0.90 5.39 -18.61
N ARG A 13 0.48 6.65 -18.41
CA ARG A 13 0.19 7.22 -17.08
C ARG A 13 -0.99 6.54 -16.39
N TYR A 14 -2.07 6.26 -17.13
CA TYR A 14 -3.24 5.59 -16.58
C TYR A 14 -2.91 4.17 -16.12
N VAL A 15 -2.21 3.39 -16.96
CA VAL A 15 -1.72 2.05 -16.62
C VAL A 15 -0.78 2.09 -15.42
N SER A 16 0.13 3.07 -15.36
CA SER A 16 1.00 3.30 -14.20
C SER A 16 0.20 3.60 -12.91
N SER A 17 -0.81 4.47 -12.97
CA SER A 17 -1.62 4.82 -11.81
C SER A 17 -2.48 3.66 -11.28
N GLN A 18 -3.03 2.83 -12.17
CA GLN A 18 -3.79 1.65 -11.79
C GLN A 18 -2.89 0.60 -11.13
N ASN A 19 -1.70 0.37 -11.67
CA ASN A 19 -0.73 -0.56 -11.09
C ASN A 19 -0.30 -0.12 -9.67
N LEU A 20 -0.16 1.18 -9.43
CA LEU A 20 0.12 1.71 -8.09
C LEU A 20 -1.05 1.47 -7.14
N LEU A 21 -2.30 1.67 -7.57
CA LEU A 21 -3.48 1.43 -6.75
C LEU A 21 -3.68 -0.06 -6.43
N ASP A 22 -3.47 -0.95 -7.40
CA ASP A 22 -3.57 -2.39 -7.19
C ASP A 22 -2.48 -2.88 -6.22
N THR A 23 -1.26 -2.35 -6.36
CA THR A 23 -0.16 -2.64 -5.45
C THR A 23 -0.44 -2.11 -4.05
N ALA A 24 -0.92 -0.88 -3.94
CA ALA A 24 -1.33 -0.27 -2.67
C ALA A 24 -2.42 -1.09 -1.98
N THR A 25 -3.40 -1.56 -2.76
CA THR A 25 -4.50 -2.41 -2.29
C THR A 25 -3.98 -3.68 -1.65
N ARG A 26 -3.08 -4.39 -2.33
CA ARG A 26 -2.47 -5.62 -1.82
C ARG A 26 -1.67 -5.40 -0.53
N ILE A 27 -0.88 -4.33 -0.48
CA ILE A 27 -0.10 -3.97 0.73
C ILE A 27 -1.04 -3.66 1.89
N ALA A 28 -2.06 -2.82 1.67
CA ALA A 28 -3.00 -2.45 2.71
C ALA A 28 -3.80 -3.65 3.24
N ILE A 29 -4.23 -4.56 2.37
CA ILE A 29 -4.91 -5.81 2.76
C ILE A 29 -3.99 -6.71 3.60
N SER A 30 -2.72 -6.85 3.21
CA SER A 30 -1.73 -7.57 4.02
C SER A 30 -1.58 -6.94 5.41
N ALA A 31 -1.51 -5.61 5.47
CA ALA A 31 -1.29 -4.87 6.71
C ALA A 31 -2.45 -4.98 7.73
N ILE A 32 -3.68 -5.20 7.25
CA ILE A 32 -4.85 -5.39 8.12
C ILE A 32 -5.05 -6.85 8.57
N LYS A 33 -4.18 -7.77 8.16
CA LYS A 33 -4.19 -9.15 8.63
C LYS A 33 -4.23 -9.14 10.17
N PRO A 34 -5.08 -9.96 10.81
CA PRO A 34 -5.20 -9.94 12.27
C PRO A 34 -3.97 -10.54 12.95
N LYS A 35 -3.58 -10.00 14.11
CA LYS A 35 -2.50 -10.61 14.91
C LYS A 35 -2.92 -12.00 15.37
N PRO A 36 -2.08 -13.03 15.19
CA PRO A 36 -2.37 -14.35 15.74
C PRO A 36 -2.52 -14.26 17.27
N ASN A 37 -3.51 -14.98 17.81
CA ASN A 37 -3.75 -15.15 19.25
C ASN A 37 -4.22 -13.92 20.06
N ARG A 38 -4.83 -12.91 19.44
CA ARG A 38 -5.56 -11.85 20.18
C ARG A 38 -7.07 -12.06 20.12
N GLN A 39 -7.73 -11.95 21.28
CA GLN A 39 -9.20 -12.01 21.42
C GLN A 39 -9.92 -10.84 20.71
N LYS A 40 -9.19 -9.76 20.40
CA LYS A 40 -9.70 -8.59 19.69
C LYS A 40 -9.07 -8.50 18.31
N TYR A 41 -9.90 -8.24 17.30
CA TYR A 41 -9.45 -8.02 15.93
C TYR A 41 -8.64 -6.71 15.87
N GLU A 42 -7.33 -6.85 15.93
CA GLU A 42 -6.37 -5.76 15.76
C GLU A 42 -5.48 -6.09 14.56
N PRO A 43 -5.31 -5.13 13.63
CA PRO A 43 -4.43 -5.32 12.49
C PRO A 43 -2.99 -5.54 12.98
N VAL A 44 -2.24 -6.35 12.24
CA VAL A 44 -0.84 -6.66 12.54
C VAL A 44 0.01 -5.41 12.49
N VAL A 45 -0.22 -4.58 11.48
CA VAL A 45 0.44 -3.29 11.32
C VAL A 45 -0.48 -2.20 11.83
N ASN A 46 -0.02 -1.39 12.78
CA ASN A 46 -0.79 -0.28 13.32
C ASN A 46 -0.85 0.91 12.35
N SER A 47 -1.91 1.72 12.43
CA SER A 47 -2.10 2.92 11.60
C SER A 47 -0.93 3.91 11.72
N SER A 48 -0.35 4.05 12.92
CA SER A 48 0.83 4.89 13.17
C SER A 48 2.04 4.43 12.35
N THR A 49 2.23 3.13 12.18
CA THR A 49 3.34 2.56 11.42
C THR A 49 3.18 2.87 9.92
N ILE A 50 1.98 2.70 9.37
CA ILE A 50 1.66 3.08 7.98
C ILE A 50 1.89 4.58 7.75
N ASN A 51 1.39 5.43 8.65
CA ASN A 51 1.59 6.89 8.58
C ASN A 51 3.06 7.30 8.65
N SER A 52 3.86 6.57 9.44
CA SER A 52 5.28 6.84 9.60
C SER A 52 6.08 6.58 8.33
N LEU A 53 5.67 5.62 7.48
CA LEU A 53 6.35 5.35 6.21
C LEU A 53 6.32 6.57 5.27
N LEU A 54 5.13 7.11 5.04
CA LEU A 54 4.95 8.29 4.19
C LEU A 54 5.64 9.52 4.78
N SER A 55 5.48 9.73 6.09
CA SER A 55 6.10 10.86 6.80
C SER A 55 7.64 10.79 6.74
N PHE A 56 8.21 9.60 6.93
CA PHE A 56 9.64 9.37 6.81
C PHE A 56 10.15 9.73 5.42
N LEU A 57 9.52 9.20 4.36
CA LEU A 57 9.92 9.48 2.98
C LEU A 57 9.82 10.97 2.64
N GLN A 58 8.74 11.63 3.05
CA GLN A 58 8.53 13.06 2.79
C GLN A 58 9.57 13.95 3.49
N SER A 59 10.04 13.54 4.68
CA SER A 59 11.03 14.29 5.46
C SER A 59 12.47 14.06 4.99
N ARG A 60 12.88 12.81 4.76
CA ARG A 60 14.26 12.45 4.40
C ARG A 60 14.53 12.58 2.90
N ARG A 61 13.52 12.32 2.07
CA ARG A 61 13.62 12.32 0.60
C ARG A 61 14.74 11.42 0.07
N ASP A 62 14.95 10.27 0.71
CA ASP A 62 15.89 9.24 0.28
C ASP A 62 15.22 7.85 0.23
N MET A 63 15.35 7.17 -0.91
CA MET A 63 14.74 5.84 -1.12
C MET A 63 15.47 4.74 -0.36
N ASN A 64 16.80 4.78 -0.28
CA ASN A 64 17.57 3.77 0.42
C ASN A 64 17.32 3.84 1.92
N GLU A 65 17.21 5.05 2.47
CA GLU A 65 16.82 5.23 3.87
C GLU A 65 15.40 4.71 4.15
N LEU A 66 14.45 4.92 3.23
CA LEU A 66 13.10 4.36 3.37
C LEU A 66 13.12 2.83 3.37
N LEU A 67 13.86 2.21 2.45
CA LEU A 67 13.97 0.75 2.39
C LEU A 67 14.60 0.20 3.67
N LEU A 68 15.67 0.84 4.18
CA LEU A 68 16.28 0.49 5.45
C LEU A 68 15.31 0.68 6.63
N TYR A 69 14.52 1.74 6.61
CA TYR A 69 13.49 1.99 7.62
C TYR A 69 12.43 0.87 7.63
N ILE A 70 11.94 0.45 6.45
CA ILE A 70 11.00 -0.67 6.32
C ILE A 70 11.61 -1.96 6.87
N MET A 71 12.86 -2.28 6.52
CA MET A 71 13.58 -3.44 7.05
C MET A 71 13.68 -3.40 8.57
N ARG A 72 14.00 -2.24 9.14
CA ARG A 72 14.07 -2.04 10.60
C ARG A 72 12.70 -2.27 11.26
N GLN A 73 11.62 -1.78 10.66
CA GLN A 73 10.28 -1.98 11.23
C GLN A 73 9.80 -3.43 11.10
N ALA A 74 10.21 -4.13 10.05
CA ALA A 74 10.00 -5.58 9.95
C ALA A 74 10.76 -6.34 11.04
N GLY A 75 12.03 -6.02 11.28
CA GLY A 75 12.84 -6.64 12.34
C GLY A 75 12.37 -6.32 13.77
N ARG A 76 11.48 -5.33 13.93
CA ARG A 76 10.85 -4.97 15.22
C ARG A 76 9.44 -5.52 15.37
N GLU A 77 8.98 -6.31 14.41
CA GLU A 77 7.60 -6.84 14.36
C GLU A 77 6.53 -5.73 14.35
N GLU A 78 6.90 -4.49 13.99
CA GLU A 78 5.95 -3.39 13.76
C GLU A 78 5.28 -3.51 12.38
N ILE A 79 5.98 -4.14 11.43
CA ILE A 79 5.48 -4.59 10.14
C ILE A 79 5.72 -6.10 10.07
N ASP A 80 4.72 -6.89 9.72
CA ASP A 80 4.95 -8.32 9.53
C ASP A 80 5.77 -8.63 8.29
N GLU A 81 6.33 -9.83 8.25
CA GLU A 81 7.18 -10.28 7.16
C GLU A 81 6.52 -10.19 5.78
N GLU A 82 5.22 -10.52 5.66
CA GLU A 82 4.51 -10.52 4.40
C GLU A 82 4.34 -9.09 3.89
N THR A 83 3.83 -8.21 4.74
CA THR A 83 3.67 -6.78 4.43
C THR A 83 5.01 -6.10 4.14
N GLY A 84 6.05 -6.42 4.91
CA GLY A 84 7.40 -5.89 4.73
C GLY A 84 8.01 -6.28 3.37
N LYS A 85 7.88 -7.56 2.99
CA LYS A 85 8.33 -8.04 1.67
C LYS A 85 7.58 -7.35 0.53
N LEU A 86 6.26 -7.18 0.65
CA LEU A 86 5.46 -6.49 -0.35
C LEU A 86 5.89 -5.03 -0.51
N LEU A 87 6.11 -4.31 0.60
CA LEU A 87 6.61 -2.94 0.58
C LEU A 87 7.97 -2.84 -0.10
N LEU A 88 8.95 -3.64 0.31
CA LEU A 88 10.30 -3.63 -0.27
C LEU A 88 10.29 -3.95 -1.76
N ALA A 89 9.58 -5.02 -2.16
CA ALA A 89 9.46 -5.42 -3.56
C ALA A 89 8.79 -4.34 -4.42
N SER A 90 7.84 -3.60 -3.86
CA SER A 90 7.09 -2.57 -4.58
C SER A 90 7.82 -1.23 -4.64
N LEU A 91 8.82 -0.98 -3.79
CA LEU A 91 9.51 0.30 -3.65
C LEU A 91 10.95 0.30 -4.16
N LYS A 92 11.64 -0.84 -4.19
CA LYS A 92 13.09 -0.93 -4.45
C LYS A 92 13.56 -0.28 -5.76
N ASP A 93 12.73 -0.31 -6.80
CA ASP A 93 13.08 0.20 -8.14
C ASP A 93 12.27 1.47 -8.49
N LYS A 94 11.64 2.12 -7.49
CA LYS A 94 10.78 3.27 -7.70
C LYS A 94 11.49 4.59 -7.52
N GLU A 95 11.12 5.56 -8.36
CA GLU A 95 11.45 6.95 -8.13
C GLU A 95 10.69 7.52 -6.93
N MET A 96 11.28 8.54 -6.30
CA MET A 96 10.72 9.23 -5.13
C MET A 96 9.23 9.60 -5.31
N LYS A 97 8.87 10.16 -6.47
CA LYS A 97 7.49 10.57 -6.75
C LYS A 97 6.52 9.39 -6.77
N GLU A 98 6.91 8.28 -7.38
CA GLU A 98 6.08 7.07 -7.40
C GLU A 98 5.96 6.45 -6.01
N ALA A 99 7.04 6.44 -5.24
CA ALA A 99 7.05 5.95 -3.87
C ALA A 99 6.13 6.77 -2.95
N VAL A 100 6.16 8.10 -3.06
CA VAL A 100 5.23 8.99 -2.34
C VAL A 100 3.78 8.69 -2.71
N ASN A 101 3.48 8.55 -4.01
CA ASN A 101 2.12 8.21 -4.45
C ASN A 101 1.68 6.83 -3.94
N LEU A 102 2.55 5.82 -4.07
CA LEU A 102 2.26 4.46 -3.60
C LEU A 102 1.96 4.45 -2.10
N LEU A 103 2.83 5.04 -1.28
CA LEU A 103 2.63 5.10 0.18
C LEU A 103 1.40 5.91 0.58
N GLY A 104 1.09 6.99 -0.17
CA GLY A 104 -0.16 7.73 -0.01
C GLY A 104 -1.39 6.87 -0.26
N TYR A 105 -1.39 6.09 -1.34
CA TYR A 105 -2.48 5.16 -1.65
C TYR A 105 -2.58 4.02 -0.63
N VAL A 106 -1.45 3.44 -0.19
CA VAL A 106 -1.43 2.43 0.87
C VAL A 106 -2.10 2.96 2.12
N LYS A 107 -1.74 4.17 2.54
CA LYS A 107 -2.35 4.84 3.70
C LYS A 107 -3.86 4.97 3.52
N TRP A 108 -4.34 5.53 2.42
CA TRP A 108 -5.78 5.76 2.23
C TRP A 108 -6.58 4.46 2.15
N VAL A 109 -6.07 3.43 1.47
CA VAL A 109 -6.74 2.14 1.42
C VAL A 109 -6.75 1.49 2.81
N TYR A 110 -5.65 1.54 3.54
CA TYR A 110 -5.57 1.03 4.91
C TYR A 110 -6.55 1.75 5.84
N ASP A 111 -6.60 3.07 5.80
CA ASP A 111 -7.51 3.89 6.61
C ASP A 111 -8.98 3.56 6.29
N ALA A 112 -9.31 3.35 5.01
CA ALA A 112 -10.66 2.94 4.59
C ALA A 112 -11.01 1.53 5.12
N LEU A 113 -10.12 0.55 4.94
CA LEU A 113 -10.34 -0.83 5.40
C LEU A 113 -10.53 -0.90 6.92
N THR A 114 -9.68 -0.19 7.68
CA THR A 114 -9.75 -0.19 9.14
C THR A 114 -10.90 0.66 9.67
N GLY A 115 -11.15 1.83 9.09
CA GLY A 115 -12.24 2.74 9.48
C GLY A 115 -13.63 2.18 9.20
N LEU A 116 -13.79 1.39 8.14
CA LEU A 116 -15.04 0.67 7.83
C LEU A 116 -15.16 -0.67 8.58
N GLY A 117 -14.16 -1.06 9.37
CA GLY A 117 -14.18 -2.34 10.09
C GLY A 117 -14.18 -3.57 9.18
N VAL A 118 -13.53 -3.48 8.01
CA VAL A 118 -13.50 -4.57 7.02
C VAL A 118 -12.77 -5.79 7.58
N ASN A 119 -13.44 -6.94 7.55
CA ASN A 119 -12.84 -8.21 7.95
C ASN A 119 -11.86 -8.69 6.87
N TYR A 120 -10.61 -8.95 7.27
CA TYR A 120 -9.54 -9.47 6.41
C TYR A 120 -9.97 -10.69 5.59
N ASN A 121 -10.77 -11.60 6.16
CA ASN A 121 -11.21 -12.80 5.46
C ASN A 121 -12.07 -12.49 4.22
N ASN A 122 -12.76 -11.34 4.20
CA ASN A 122 -13.59 -10.92 3.07
C ASN A 122 -12.75 -10.37 1.92
N VAL A 123 -11.55 -9.87 2.21
CA VAL A 123 -10.71 -9.15 1.23
C VAL A 123 -9.36 -9.82 0.96
N ARG A 124 -8.98 -10.88 1.70
CA ARG A 124 -7.66 -11.54 1.58
C ARG A 124 -7.26 -12.01 0.18
N ASN A 125 -8.24 -12.25 -0.70
CA ASN A 125 -8.03 -12.72 -2.07
C ASN A 125 -8.10 -11.60 -3.13
N VAL A 126 -8.37 -10.36 -2.71
CA VAL A 126 -8.47 -9.21 -3.59
C VAL A 126 -7.09 -8.82 -4.10
N LYS A 127 -6.96 -8.70 -5.42
CA LYS A 127 -5.70 -8.37 -6.08
C LYS A 127 -5.70 -6.98 -6.69
N THR A 128 -6.88 -6.43 -6.99
CA THR A 128 -7.03 -5.14 -7.65
C THR A 128 -7.86 -4.17 -6.84
N PHE A 129 -7.61 -2.87 -7.02
CA PHE A 129 -8.40 -1.81 -6.42
C PHE A 129 -9.87 -1.88 -6.87
N LYS A 130 -10.11 -2.24 -8.14
CA LYS A 130 -11.47 -2.37 -8.68
C LYS A 130 -12.26 -3.50 -8.01
N GLU A 131 -11.61 -4.64 -7.74
CA GLU A 131 -12.20 -5.73 -6.95
C GLU A 131 -12.55 -5.25 -5.54
N LEU A 132 -11.64 -4.51 -4.89
CA LEU A 132 -11.91 -3.95 -3.56
C LEU A 132 -13.16 -3.04 -3.58
N VAL A 133 -13.23 -2.10 -4.53
CA VAL A 133 -14.38 -1.20 -4.68
C VAL A 133 -15.67 -1.99 -4.92
N SER A 134 -15.62 -3.04 -5.74
CA SER A 134 -16.78 -3.93 -5.99
C SER A 134 -17.27 -4.64 -4.73
N ILE A 135 -16.36 -5.02 -3.83
CA ILE A 135 -16.74 -5.62 -2.54
C ILE A 135 -17.34 -4.57 -1.61
N LEU A 136 -16.73 -3.38 -1.52
CA LEU A 136 -17.16 -2.32 -0.60
C LEU A 136 -18.43 -1.58 -1.03
N SER A 137 -18.76 -1.61 -2.33
CA SER A 137 -19.96 -0.95 -2.87
C SER A 137 -21.23 -1.79 -2.82
N LYS A 138 -21.12 -3.09 -2.49
CA LYS A 138 -22.28 -4.00 -2.36
C LYS A 138 -23.02 -3.85 -1.02
N VAL A 139 -23.12 -2.62 -0.54
CA VAL A 139 -23.96 -2.27 0.63
C VAL A 139 -25.41 -2.55 0.30
#